data_AF-A0A920APY7-F1
#
_entry.id   AF-A0A920APY7-F1
#
_cell.length_a   1.000
_cell.length_b   1.000
_cell.length_c   1.000
_cell.angle_alpha   90.00
_cell.angle_beta   90.00
_cell.angle_gamma   90.00
#
_symmetry.space_group_name_H-M   'P 1'
#
loop_
_entity.id
_entity.type
_entity.pdbx_description
1 polymer ?
#
loop_
_entity_poly.entity_id
_entity_poly.type
_entity_poly.pdbx_seq_one_letter_code
_entity_poly.pdbx_strand_id
1 'polypeptide(L)'
;MVFVYPIVGSWQWGGGKFSTFTEDVGFYDFAGSTLVHSVGGWAALVAIIFLGARVGRFGSDGKPNAIPGHNLPLSAAGVLITLAWMVRI
;
A
#
# COMPACT_ATOMS: atom_id res chain seq x y z
N MET A 1 -0.79 -7.58 -9.55
CA MET A 1 0.32 -6.61 -9.74
C MET A 1 1.18 -6.82 -10.98
N VAL A 2 1.18 -8.01 -11.62
CA VAL A 2 2.06 -8.29 -12.77
C VAL A 2 1.95 -7.30 -13.93
N PHE A 3 0.77 -6.69 -14.16
CA PHE A 3 0.61 -5.65 -15.18
C PHE A 3 0.71 -4.23 -14.62
N VAL A 4 0.00 -3.93 -13.53
CA VAL A 4 -0.09 -2.56 -12.98
C VAL A 4 1.25 -2.06 -12.42
N TYR A 5 1.95 -2.88 -11.64
CA TYR A 5 3.17 -2.47 -10.96
C TYR A 5 4.32 -2.08 -11.92
N PRO A 6 4.71 -2.89 -12.92
CA PRO A 6 5.79 -2.49 -13.82
C PRO A 6 5.45 -1.26 -14.66
N ILE A 7 4.18 -1.08 -15.06
CA ILE A 7 3.74 0.10 -15.82
C ILE A 7 3.83 1.37 -14.97
N VAL A 8 3.33 1.33 -13.73
CA VAL A 8 3.37 2.51 -12.85
C VAL A 8 4.79 2.80 -12.37
N GLY A 9 5.54 1.77 -11.97
CA GLY A 9 6.94 1.90 -11.58
C GLY A 9 7.81 2.52 -12.69
N SER A 10 7.51 2.23 -13.97
CA SER A 10 8.26 2.82 -15.07
C SER A 10 8.03 4.33 -15.25
N TRP A 11 6.98 4.91 -14.66
CA TRP A 11 6.68 6.34 -14.82
C TRP A 11 7.76 7.25 -14.23
N GLN A 12 8.44 6.84 -13.14
CA GLN A 12 9.57 7.57 -12.57
C GLN A 12 10.84 6.72 -12.50
N TRP A 13 10.80 5.54 -11.89
CA TRP A 13 11.99 4.70 -11.70
C TRP A 13 12.49 4.02 -12.99
N GLY A 14 11.64 3.92 -14.01
CA GLY A 14 12.00 3.42 -15.33
C GLY A 14 12.35 4.49 -16.37
N GLY A 15 12.57 5.75 -15.96
CA GLY A 15 12.89 6.85 -16.89
C GLY A 15 11.68 7.39 -17.68
N GLY A 16 10.45 7.13 -17.20
CA GLY A 16 9.23 7.65 -17.81
C GLY A 16 9.01 9.14 -17.57
N LYS A 17 7.84 9.65 -17.98
CA LYS A 17 7.52 11.09 -17.95
C LYS A 17 7.70 11.77 -16.58
N PHE A 18 7.49 11.06 -15.47
CA PHE A 18 7.66 11.64 -14.14
C PHE A 18 9.13 11.72 -13.70
N SER A 19 10.04 10.99 -14.36
CA SER A 19 11.48 11.14 -14.09
C SER A 19 12.03 12.47 -14.58
N THR A 20 11.33 13.16 -15.49
CA THR A 20 11.73 14.49 -15.99
C THR A 20 11.21 15.62 -15.11
N PHE A 21 10.38 15.31 -14.12
CA PHE A 21 9.92 16.31 -13.18
C PHE A 21 10.99 16.48 -12.09
N THR A 22 11.53 17.69 -11.94
CA THR A 22 12.49 17.99 -10.88
C THR A 22 11.75 18.21 -9.56
N GLU A 23 12.47 18.16 -8.44
CA GLU A 23 11.91 18.42 -7.11
C GLU A 23 11.14 19.75 -7.03
N ASP A 24 11.56 20.75 -7.83
CA ASP A 24 10.94 22.09 -7.89
C ASP A 24 9.72 22.19 -8.83
N VAL A 25 9.56 21.26 -9.78
CA VAL A 25 8.45 21.26 -10.76
C VAL A 25 7.46 20.10 -10.59
N GLY A 26 7.73 19.16 -9.67
CA GLY A 26 6.72 18.33 -8.98
C GLY A 26 6.71 16.83 -9.34
N PHE A 27 6.57 15.99 -8.31
CA PHE A 27 6.65 14.52 -8.26
C PHE A 27 8.06 13.97 -7.99
N TYR A 28 8.27 13.58 -6.74
CA TYR A 28 9.48 12.92 -6.27
C TYR A 28 9.08 11.75 -5.37
N ASP A 29 9.34 10.52 -5.82
CA ASP A 29 9.12 9.31 -5.03
C ASP A 29 10.41 8.47 -4.92
N PHE A 30 11.19 8.71 -3.88
CA PHE A 30 12.49 8.07 -3.68
C PHE A 30 12.39 6.57 -3.38
N ALA A 31 11.59 6.21 -2.38
CA ALA A 31 11.48 4.84 -1.86
C ALA A 31 10.09 4.20 -2.10
N GLY A 32 9.21 4.85 -2.86
CA GLY A 32 7.97 4.22 -3.35
C GLY A 32 6.75 4.49 -2.47
N SER A 33 6.69 5.64 -1.79
CA SER A 33 5.48 6.12 -1.11
C SER A 33 4.25 6.06 -2.02
N THR A 34 4.41 6.41 -3.29
CA THR A 34 3.38 6.35 -4.32
C THR A 34 3.49 5.07 -5.13
N LEU A 35 4.61 4.85 -5.81
CA LEU A 35 4.80 3.79 -6.80
C LEU A 35 4.70 2.38 -6.22
N VAL A 36 4.95 2.21 -4.91
CA VAL A 36 4.83 0.93 -4.20
C VAL A 36 3.63 0.95 -3.25
N HIS A 37 3.64 1.81 -2.23
CA HIS A 37 2.67 1.76 -1.14
C HIS A 37 1.28 2.26 -1.56
N SER A 38 1.18 3.43 -2.22
CA SER A 38 -0.10 3.95 -2.70
C SER A 38 -0.72 3.05 -3.77
N VAL A 39 0.05 2.62 -4.77
CA VAL A 39 -0.41 1.70 -5.83
C VAL A 39 -0.94 0.38 -5.23
N GLY A 40 -0.19 -0.21 -4.29
CA GLY A 40 -0.64 -1.37 -3.54
C GLY A 40 -1.92 -1.11 -2.73
N GLY A 41 -1.99 0.05 -2.08
CA GLY A 41 -3.15 0.49 -1.30
C GLY A 41 -4.41 0.68 -2.15
N TRP A 42 -4.31 1.33 -3.31
CA TRP A 42 -5.43 1.50 -4.23
C TRP A 42 -5.89 0.15 -4.81
N ALA A 43 -4.96 -0.74 -5.16
CA ALA A 43 -5.33 -2.09 -5.60
C ALA A 43 -6.07 -2.86 -4.49
N ALA A 44 -5.61 -2.76 -3.24
CA ALA A 44 -6.29 -3.37 -2.09
C ALA A 44 -7.66 -2.74 -1.87
N LEU A 45 -7.80 -1.41 -1.96
CA LEU A 45 -9.07 -0.70 -1.81
C LEU A 45 -10.10 -1.16 -2.86
N VAL A 46 -9.69 -1.19 -4.13
CA VAL A 46 -10.56 -1.66 -5.21
C VAL A 46 -10.98 -3.10 -4.95
N ALA A 47 -10.04 -3.97 -4.58
CA ALA A 47 -10.35 -5.37 -4.27
C ALA A 47 -11.37 -5.51 -3.13
N ILE A 48 -11.24 -4.75 -2.04
CA ILE A 48 -12.18 -4.83 -0.91
C ILE A 48 -13.54 -4.21 -1.22
N ILE A 49 -13.61 -3.19 -2.09
CA ILE A 49 -14.89 -2.61 -2.53
C ILE A 49 -15.70 -3.67 -3.30
N PHE A 50 -15.05 -4.42 -4.20
CA PHE A 50 -15.72 -5.48 -4.95
C PHE A 50 -16.00 -6.74 -4.12
N LEU A 51 -15.08 -7.12 -3.23
CA LEU A 51 -15.25 -8.29 -2.37
C LEU A 51 -16.31 -8.06 -1.28
N GLY A 52 -16.45 -6.82 -0.82
CA GLY A 52 -17.36 -6.43 0.24
C GLY A 52 -16.81 -6.67 1.65
N ALA A 53 -17.62 -6.30 2.65
CA ALA A 53 -17.26 -6.44 4.05
C ALA A 53 -17.26 -7.91 4.50
N ARG A 54 -16.32 -8.26 5.40
CA ARG A 54 -16.32 -9.57 6.06
C ARG A 54 -17.64 -9.81 6.82
N VAL A 55 -18.12 -11.04 6.81
CA VAL A 55 -19.30 -11.44 7.60
C VAL A 55 -19.10 -11.06 9.07
N GLY A 56 -20.12 -10.45 9.68
CA GLY A 56 -20.07 -9.99 11.06
C GLY A 56 -19.25 -8.70 11.29
N ARG A 57 -18.64 -8.10 10.26
CA ARG A 57 -17.91 -6.82 10.39
C ARG A 57 -18.82 -5.67 10.82
N PHE A 58 -20.07 -5.67 10.37
CA PHE A 58 -21.05 -4.64 10.71
C PHE A 58 -22.28 -5.30 11.34
N GLY A 59 -22.78 -4.72 12.44
CA GLY A 59 -24.00 -5.14 13.12
C GLY A 59 -25.27 -4.74 12.37
N SER A 60 -26.44 -5.15 12.88
CA SER A 60 -27.74 -4.76 12.33
C SER A 60 -28.01 -3.26 12.42
N ASP A 61 -27.32 -2.56 13.32
CA ASP A 61 -27.33 -1.10 13.46
C ASP A 61 -26.29 -0.40 12.56
N GLY A 62 -25.60 -1.16 11.70
CA GLY A 62 -24.55 -0.67 10.80
C GLY A 62 -23.22 -0.33 11.51
N LYS A 63 -23.13 -0.52 12.83
CA LYS A 63 -21.90 -0.19 13.56
C LYS A 63 -20.82 -1.24 13.34
N PRO A 64 -19.54 -0.84 13.32
CA PRO A 64 -18.44 -1.77 13.14
C PRO A 64 -18.24 -2.63 14.39
N ASN A 65 -18.12 -3.94 14.19
CA ASN A 65 -17.70 -4.90 15.21
C ASN A 65 -16.18 -5.09 15.17
N ALA A 66 -15.58 -5.19 16.37
CA ALA A 66 -14.17 -5.54 16.51
C ALA A 66 -13.95 -7.00 16.10
N ILE A 67 -13.02 -7.23 15.18
CA ILE A 67 -12.53 -8.56 14.82
C ILE A 67 -11.08 -8.63 15.32
N PRO A 68 -10.82 -9.23 16.50
CA PRO A 68 -9.49 -9.22 17.11
C PRO A 68 -8.50 -10.02 16.26
N GLY A 69 -7.23 -9.65 16.35
CA GLY A 69 -6.15 -10.36 15.68
C GLY A 69 -5.97 -11.77 16.26
N HIS A 70 -5.64 -12.73 15.40
CA HIS A 70 -5.52 -14.14 15.80
C HIS A 70 -4.20 -14.46 16.52
N ASN A 71 -3.15 -13.66 16.33
CA ASN A 71 -1.84 -13.87 16.94
C ASN A 71 -1.09 -12.54 17.10
N LEU A 72 -1.13 -11.96 18.31
CA LEU A 72 -0.49 -10.69 18.62
C LEU A 72 1.06 -10.74 18.54
N PRO A 73 1.73 -11.77 19.07
CA PRO A 73 3.18 -11.90 18.89
C PRO A 73 3.62 -11.93 17.42
N LEU A 74 2.89 -12.64 16.56
CA LEU A 74 3.20 -12.70 15.13
C LEU A 74 2.99 -11.34 14.44
N SER A 75 1.92 -10.62 14.80
CA SER A 75 1.71 -9.25 14.32
C SER A 75 2.86 -8.32 14.73
N ALA A 76 3.32 -8.42 15.99
CA ALA A 76 4.46 -7.65 16.47
C ALA A 76 5.76 -8.02 15.73
N ALA A 77 6.01 -9.33 15.51
CA ALA A 77 7.14 -9.79 14.72
C ALA A 77 7.10 -9.25 13.28
N GLY A 78 5.91 -9.18 12.66
CA GLY A 78 5.71 -8.56 11.36
C GLY A 78 6.06 -7.07 11.33
N VAL A 79 5.74 -6.33 12.40
CA VAL A 79 6.17 -4.93 12.54
C VAL A 79 7.70 -4.83 12.62
N LEU A 80 8.39 -5.76 13.26
CA LEU A 80 9.86 -5.75 13.30
C LEU A 80 10.51 -5.94 11.92
N ILE A 81 9.80 -6.51 10.93
CA ILE A 81 10.28 -6.57 9.54
C ILE A 81 10.42 -5.17 8.94
N THR A 82 9.67 -4.17 9.43
CA THR A 82 9.80 -2.80 8.90
C THR A 82 11.17 -2.19 9.18
N LEU A 83 11.95 -2.75 10.12
CA LEU A 83 13.35 -2.37 10.35
C LEU A 83 14.23 -2.61 9.11
N ALA A 84 13.85 -3.53 8.22
CA ALA A 84 14.53 -3.72 6.93
C ALA A 84 14.41 -2.51 5.99
N TRP A 85 13.44 -1.61 6.22
CA TRP A 85 13.31 -0.35 5.48
C TRP A 85 14.28 0.73 5.96
N MET A 86 14.99 0.51 7.08
CA MET A 86 16.00 1.43 7.61
C MET A 86 17.40 1.19 7.01
N VAL A 87 17.53 0.22 6.12
CA VAL A 87 18.83 -0.17 5.55
C VAL A 87 19.16 0.77 4.38
N ARG A 88 20.08 1.71 4.66
CA ARG A 88 20.67 2.70 3.73
C ARG A 88 19.73 3.23 2.65
N ILE A 89 18.97 4.24 3.05
CA ILE A 89 18.59 5.38 2.22
C ILE A 89 19.76 6.36 2.08
#